data_AF-A0A918CY07-F1
#
_entry.id   AF-A0A918CY07-F1
#
_cell.length_a   1.000
_cell.length_b   1.000
_cell.length_c   1.000
_cell.angle_alpha   90.00
_cell.angle_beta   90.00
_cell.angle_gamma   90.00
#
_symmetry.space_group_name_H-M   'P 1'
#
loop_
_entity.id
_entity.type
_entity.pdbx_description
1 polymer ?
#
loop_
_entity_poly.entity_id
_entity_poly.type
_entity_poly.pdbx_seq_one_letter_code
_entity_poly.pdbx_strand_id
1 'polypeptide(L)'
;MGPGEAAVRKDPDQQVRWIFHGRTGRLWHIRPEGYILQHVADRAGVKYRVHYGYDYPVGGRGSPMYSFDAADARRVAPDVIGGVIEVDPTWRTDTPEGRRIHRWNRLKLFLSVTASLSPLIAAFVFLIIAFVR
;
A
#
# COMPACT_ATOMS: atom_id res chain seq x y z
N MET A 1 -21.36 -50.68 5.75
CA MET A 1 -21.44 -49.76 4.59
C MET A 1 -22.01 -48.45 5.10
N GLY A 2 -21.17 -47.44 5.30
CA GLY A 2 -21.58 -46.15 5.86
C GLY A 2 -22.30 -45.29 4.81
N PRO A 3 -23.34 -44.53 5.19
CA PRO A 3 -23.97 -43.58 4.29
C PRO A 3 -23.01 -42.40 4.06
N GLY A 4 -22.82 -42.05 2.79
CA GLY A 4 -21.98 -40.95 2.34
C GLY A 4 -22.38 -39.65 3.01
N GLU A 5 -21.52 -39.19 3.92
CA GLU A 5 -21.59 -37.87 4.52
C GLU A 5 -21.43 -36.83 3.41
N ALA A 6 -22.49 -36.05 3.23
CA ALA A 6 -22.65 -35.11 2.14
C ALA A 6 -21.40 -34.23 2.01
N ALA A 7 -20.75 -34.29 0.84
CA ALA A 7 -19.80 -33.28 0.44
C ALA A 7 -20.55 -31.93 0.48
N VAL A 8 -20.23 -31.12 1.49
CA VAL A 8 -20.69 -29.74 1.63
C VAL A 8 -20.38 -29.04 0.31
N ARG A 9 -21.43 -28.82 -0.49
CA ARG A 9 -21.37 -28.06 -1.73
C ARG A 9 -20.94 -26.65 -1.32
N LYS A 10 -19.65 -26.33 -1.48
CA LYS A 10 -19.18 -24.95 -1.38
C LYS A 10 -19.93 -24.17 -2.46
N ASP A 11 -20.73 -23.22 -2.00
CA ASP A 11 -21.47 -22.28 -2.84
C ASP A 11 -20.49 -21.57 -3.80
N PRO A 12 -20.66 -21.71 -5.14
CA PRO A 12 -19.80 -21.06 -6.12
C PRO A 12 -19.95 -19.52 -6.13
N ASP A 13 -20.93 -18.96 -5.43
CA ASP A 13 -21.15 -17.51 -5.34
C ASP A 13 -20.28 -16.80 -4.29
N GLN A 14 -19.51 -17.54 -3.47
CA GLN A 14 -18.43 -16.98 -2.65
C GLN A 14 -17.07 -16.96 -3.38
N GLN A 15 -17.03 -16.42 -4.60
CA GLN A 15 -15.74 -15.98 -5.14
C GLN A 15 -15.20 -14.88 -4.25
N VAL A 16 -14.28 -15.24 -3.35
CA VAL A 16 -13.57 -14.29 -2.50
C VAL A 16 -12.92 -13.24 -3.40
N ARG A 17 -13.51 -12.05 -3.41
CA ARG A 17 -13.02 -10.92 -4.19
C ARG A 17 -11.88 -10.29 -3.41
N TRP A 18 -10.69 -10.29 -3.99
CA TRP A 18 -9.52 -9.65 -3.38
C TRP A 18 -9.45 -8.19 -3.83
N ILE A 19 -9.16 -7.27 -2.91
CA ILE A 19 -8.91 -5.86 -3.21
C ILE A 19 -7.47 -5.49 -2.89
N PHE A 20 -6.84 -4.78 -3.82
CA PHE A 20 -5.45 -4.36 -3.68
C PHE A 20 -5.28 -3.31 -2.57
N HIS A 21 -4.12 -3.28 -1.94
CA HIS A 21 -3.79 -2.39 -0.82
C HIS A 21 -4.18 -0.92 -1.04
N GLY A 22 -4.01 -0.36 -2.24
CA GLY A 22 -4.40 1.02 -2.53
C GLY A 22 -5.92 1.28 -2.47
N ARG A 23 -6.75 0.27 -2.69
CA ARG A 23 -8.21 0.37 -2.49
C ARG A 23 -8.57 0.18 -1.01
N THR A 24 -7.90 -0.75 -0.31
CA THR A 24 -8.08 -0.97 1.13
C THR A 24 -7.71 0.28 1.94
N GLY A 25 -6.58 0.93 1.65
CA GLY A 25 -6.19 2.16 2.34
C GLY A 25 -7.21 3.28 2.20
N ARG A 26 -7.80 3.45 1.01
CA ARG A 26 -8.91 4.39 0.81
C ARG A 26 -10.15 4.04 1.62
N LEU A 27 -10.46 2.76 1.73
CA LEU A 27 -11.62 2.27 2.47
C LEU A 27 -11.47 2.51 3.99
N TRP A 28 -10.25 2.39 4.52
CA TRP A 28 -9.97 2.51 5.94
C TRP A 28 -9.47 3.89 6.38
N HIS A 29 -9.30 4.82 5.43
CA HIS A 29 -8.63 6.11 5.64
C HIS A 29 -7.19 5.96 6.17
N ILE A 30 -6.46 4.99 5.63
CA ILE A 30 -5.08 4.68 5.99
C ILE A 30 -4.24 4.77 4.73
N ARG A 31 -2.98 5.17 4.90
CA ARG A 31 -2.06 5.24 3.78
C ARG A 31 -1.83 3.85 3.15
N PRO A 32 -1.55 3.78 1.84
CA PRO A 32 -1.58 2.53 1.10
C PRO A 32 -0.32 1.66 1.27
N GLU A 33 0.66 2.05 2.09
CA GLU A 33 1.88 1.26 2.28
C GLU A 33 1.55 -0.14 2.84
N GLY A 34 2.09 -1.17 2.18
CA GLY A 34 1.70 -2.56 2.43
C GLY A 34 1.88 -3.01 3.87
N TYR A 35 2.98 -2.62 4.52
CA TYR A 35 3.26 -2.99 5.92
C TYR A 35 2.28 -2.35 6.91
N ILE A 36 1.81 -1.13 6.63
CA ILE A 36 0.83 -0.43 7.47
C ILE A 36 -0.50 -1.18 7.41
N LEU A 37 -0.96 -1.49 6.20
CA LEU A 37 -2.24 -2.17 5.99
C LEU A 37 -2.20 -3.62 6.48
N GLN A 38 -1.06 -4.29 6.37
CA GLN A 38 -0.84 -5.60 6.99
C GLN A 38 -1.04 -5.53 8.50
N HIS A 39 -0.40 -4.59 9.18
CA HIS A 39 -0.49 -4.45 10.64
C HIS A 39 -1.92 -4.23 11.11
N VAL A 40 -2.69 -3.41 10.38
CA VAL A 40 -4.11 -3.17 10.71
C VAL A 40 -4.97 -4.38 10.38
N ALA A 41 -4.69 -5.09 9.28
CA ALA A 41 -5.38 -6.32 8.93
C ALA A 41 -5.18 -7.42 9.97
N ASP A 42 -3.95 -7.59 10.49
CA ASP A 42 -3.63 -8.55 11.55
C ASP A 42 -4.45 -8.26 12.82
N ARG A 43 -4.55 -6.99 13.22
CA ARG A 43 -5.38 -6.56 14.38
C ARG A 43 -6.88 -6.72 14.15
N ALA A 44 -7.33 -6.53 12.91
CA ALA A 44 -8.74 -6.57 12.53
C ALA A 44 -9.22 -7.98 12.16
N GLY A 45 -8.33 -8.98 12.13
CA GLY A 45 -8.64 -10.34 11.67
C GLY A 45 -9.00 -10.41 10.19
N VAL A 46 -8.47 -9.52 9.35
CA VAL A 46 -8.73 -9.47 7.92
C VAL A 46 -7.74 -10.35 7.17
N LYS A 47 -8.24 -11.25 6.33
CA LYS A 47 -7.38 -12.09 5.49
C LYS A 47 -6.69 -11.28 4.41
N TYR A 48 -5.41 -11.55 4.18
CA TYR A 48 -4.64 -10.97 3.09
C TYR A 48 -3.75 -11.99 2.37
N ARG A 49 -3.31 -11.62 1.17
CA ARG A 49 -2.33 -12.32 0.35
C ARG A 49 -1.17 -11.38 0.07
N VAL A 50 0.03 -11.93 0.11
CA VAL A 50 1.26 -11.24 -0.27
C VAL A 50 1.65 -11.67 -1.66
N HIS A 51 1.90 -10.70 -2.52
CA HIS A 51 2.41 -10.86 -3.87
C HIS A 51 3.80 -10.23 -3.90
N TYR A 52 4.81 -11.00 -4.30
CA TYR A 52 6.12 -10.43 -4.59
C TYR A 52 6.12 -10.06 -6.06
N GLY A 53 6.43 -8.80 -6.38
CA GLY A 53 6.70 -8.41 -7.75
C GLY A 53 7.88 -9.22 -8.31
N TYR A 54 7.90 -9.41 -9.64
CA TYR A 54 8.93 -10.13 -10.40
C TYR A 54 10.32 -10.05 -9.77
N ASP A 55 11.01 -11.18 -9.70
CA ASP A 55 12.45 -11.23 -9.48
C ASP A 55 13.11 -10.41 -10.59
N TYR A 56 13.58 -9.21 -10.25
CA TYR A 56 14.41 -8.47 -11.19
C TYR A 56 15.69 -9.29 -11.39
N PRO A 57 16.15 -9.51 -12.63
CA PRO A 57 17.38 -10.26 -12.90
C PRO A 57 18.64 -9.63 -12.26
N VAL A 58 18.52 -8.45 -11.64
CA VAL A 58 19.60 -7.68 -11.01
C VAL A 58 19.59 -7.78 -9.47
N GLY A 59 18.96 -8.81 -8.89
CA GLY A 59 19.13 -9.13 -7.46
C GLY A 59 18.30 -8.28 -6.50
N GLY A 60 17.07 -7.91 -6.88
CA GLY A 60 16.14 -7.21 -6.01
C GLY A 60 14.81 -7.93 -5.92
N ARG A 61 14.40 -8.35 -4.71
CA ARG A 61 13.03 -8.79 -4.44
C ARG A 61 12.13 -7.56 -4.51
N GLY A 62 11.18 -7.53 -5.45
CA GLY A 62 10.22 -6.42 -5.55
C GLY A 62 9.50 -6.19 -4.22
N SER A 63 9.15 -4.93 -3.93
CA SER A 63 8.40 -4.60 -2.70
C SER A 63 7.13 -5.45 -2.61
N PRO A 64 6.81 -6.02 -1.44
CA PRO A 64 5.63 -6.85 -1.28
C PRO A 64 4.37 -6.05 -1.55
N MET A 65 3.52 -6.57 -2.41
CA MET A 65 2.22 -6.03 -2.75
C MET A 65 1.14 -6.87 -2.04
N TYR A 66 0.19 -6.21 -1.38
CA TYR A 66 -0.83 -6.89 -0.59
C TYR A 66 -2.21 -6.80 -1.25
N SER A 67 -2.97 -7.89 -1.14
CA SER A 67 -4.39 -7.94 -1.47
C SER A 67 -5.18 -8.44 -0.27
N PHE A 68 -6.33 -7.85 0.01
CA PHE A 68 -7.14 -8.12 1.18
C PHE A 68 -8.50 -8.70 0.77
N ASP A 69 -9.08 -9.57 1.59
CA ASP A 69 -10.44 -10.05 1.40
C ASP A 69 -11.41 -8.85 1.40
N ALA A 70 -12.18 -8.68 0.33
CA ALA A 70 -13.03 -7.50 0.17
C ALA A 70 -14.22 -7.47 1.14
N ALA A 71 -14.74 -8.63 1.55
CA ALA A 71 -15.86 -8.71 2.47
C ALA A 71 -15.38 -8.33 3.87
N ASP A 72 -14.28 -8.94 4.33
CA ASP A 72 -13.66 -8.61 5.60
C ASP A 72 -13.22 -7.15 5.65
N ALA A 73 -12.56 -6.66 4.59
CA ALA A 73 -12.08 -5.27 4.56
C ALA A 73 -13.22 -4.24 4.64
N ARG A 74 -14.37 -4.51 4.02
CA ARG A 74 -15.56 -3.65 4.14
C ARG A 74 -16.21 -3.77 5.51
N ARG A 75 -16.28 -4.98 6.06
CA ARG A 75 -16.88 -5.25 7.37
C ARG A 75 -16.15 -4.49 8.48
N VAL A 76 -14.81 -4.46 8.45
CA VAL A 76 -14.01 -3.80 9.52
C VAL A 76 -13.78 -2.30 9.30
N ALA A 77 -14.06 -1.78 8.10
CA ALA A 77 -13.86 -0.36 7.79
C ALA A 77 -14.46 0.61 8.82
N PRO A 78 -15.73 0.47 9.27
CA PRO A 78 -16.28 1.37 10.27
C PRO A 78 -15.54 1.31 11.61
N ASP A 79 -15.10 0.13 12.04
CA ASP A 79 -14.37 -0.05 13.30
C ASP A 79 -12.97 0.58 13.25
N VAL A 80 -12.31 0.49 12.08
CA VAL A 80 -11.02 1.15 11.83
C VAL A 80 -11.18 2.67 11.81
N ILE A 81 -12.18 3.19 11.08
CA ILE A 81 -12.42 4.63 10.97
C ILE A 81 -12.85 5.21 12.33
N GLY A 82 -13.75 4.51 13.02
CA GLY A 82 -14.27 4.88 14.34
C GLY A 82 -13.27 4.73 15.48
N GLY A 83 -12.10 4.14 15.24
CA GLY A 83 -11.03 3.99 16.23
C GLY A 83 -11.27 2.86 17.24
N VAL A 84 -12.21 1.95 16.97
CA VAL A 84 -12.37 0.69 17.73
C VAL A 84 -11.14 -0.18 17.53
N ILE A 85 -10.64 -0.24 16.29
CA ILE A 85 -9.33 -0.80 15.98
C ILE A 85 -8.31 0.34 16.07
N GLU A 86 -7.40 0.23 17.03
CA GLU A 86 -6.36 1.23 17.24
C GLU A 86 -5.39 1.25 16.04
N VAL A 87 -5.28 2.42 15.41
CA VAL A 87 -4.37 2.70 14.30
C VAL A 87 -3.57 3.94 14.64
N ASP A 88 -2.26 3.90 14.41
CA ASP A 88 -1.38 5.04 14.62
C ASP A 88 -1.91 6.27 13.85
N PRO A 89 -2.15 7.42 14.52
CA PRO A 89 -2.67 8.64 13.89
C PRO A 89 -1.80 9.14 12.72
N THR A 90 -0.51 8.81 12.71
CA THR A 90 0.42 9.18 11.63
C THR A 90 0.20 8.38 10.34
N TRP A 91 -0.41 7.20 10.44
CA TRP A 91 -0.74 6.31 9.33
C TRP A 91 -2.12 6.62 8.72
N ARG A 92 -2.98 7.28 9.48
CA ARG A 92 -4.29 7.74 9.02
C ARG A 92 -4.16 8.87 8.00
N THR A 93 -5.11 8.96 7.08
CA THR A 93 -5.18 10.04 6.07
C THR A 93 -6.21 11.11 6.42
N ASP A 94 -7.12 10.81 7.34
CA ASP A 94 -8.18 11.70 7.81
C ASP A 94 -7.78 12.52 9.06
N THR A 95 -6.66 12.22 9.70
CA THR A 95 -6.13 12.96 10.85
C THR A 95 -5.23 14.15 10.44
N PRO A 96 -5.16 15.22 11.25
CA PRO A 96 -4.21 16.32 11.06
C PRO A 96 -2.74 15.86 11.02
N GLU A 97 -2.37 14.94 11.92
CA GLU A 97 -1.02 14.40 12.09
C GLU A 97 -0.59 13.65 10.82
N GLY A 98 -1.46 12.76 10.34
CA GLY A 98 -1.26 12.01 9.11
C GLY A 98 -1.06 12.89 7.89
N ARG A 99 -1.86 13.96 7.74
CA ARG A 99 -1.71 14.96 6.66
C ARG A 99 -0.39 15.73 6.77
N ARG A 100 0.05 16.07 7.98
CA ARG A 100 1.33 16.78 8.21
C ARG A 100 2.52 15.96 7.74
N ILE A 101 2.59 14.69 8.13
CA ILE A 101 3.70 13.81 7.73
C ILE A 101 3.69 13.57 6.21
N HIS A 102 2.52 13.42 5.58
CA HIS A 102 2.46 13.26 4.13
C HIS A 102 2.99 14.51 3.38
N ARG A 103 2.71 15.72 3.89
CA ARG A 103 3.31 16.96 3.36
C ARG A 103 4.83 16.98 3.52
N TRP A 104 5.35 16.61 4.69
CA TRP A 104 6.80 16.55 4.93
C TRP A 104 7.50 15.53 4.03
N ASN A 105 6.91 14.35 3.84
CA ASN A 105 7.49 13.32 2.96
C ASN A 105 7.54 13.79 1.50
N ARG A 106 6.50 14.49 1.01
CA ARG A 106 6.52 15.08 -0.34
C ARG A 106 7.58 16.17 -0.48
N LEU A 107 7.73 17.03 0.53
CA LEU A 107 8.75 18.07 0.52
C LEU A 107 10.16 17.47 0.50
N LYS A 108 10.42 16.45 1.33
CA LYS A 108 11.70 15.73 1.33
C LYS A 108 12.00 15.13 -0.04
N LEU A 109 11.02 14.46 -0.66
CA LEU A 109 11.17 13.88 -2.00
C LEU A 109 11.51 14.95 -3.04
N PHE A 110 10.80 16.07 -3.04
CA PHE A 110 11.04 17.17 -3.97
C PHE A 110 12.46 17.73 -3.82
N LEU A 111 12.91 17.96 -2.58
CA LEU A 111 14.27 18.42 -2.29
C LEU A 111 15.32 17.42 -2.76
N SER A 112 15.12 16.12 -2.49
CA SER A 112 16.04 15.07 -2.95
C SER A 112 16.15 15.00 -4.47
N VAL A 113 15.02 14.99 -5.18
CA VAL A 113 15.01 14.94 -6.65
C VAL A 113 15.69 16.17 -7.25
N THR A 114 15.38 17.36 -6.72
CA THR A 114 15.98 18.61 -7.17
C THR A 114 17.50 18.61 -6.95
N ALA A 115 17.97 18.18 -5.78
CA ALA A 115 19.39 18.06 -5.49
C ALA A 115 20.11 17.09 -6.44
N SER A 116 19.47 15.97 -6.82
CA SER A 116 20.05 15.00 -7.76
C SER A 116 20.09 15.48 -9.21
N LEU A 117 19.06 16.22 -9.67
CA LEU A 117 18.97 16.67 -11.07
C LEU A 117 19.77 17.95 -11.34
N SER A 118 19.90 18.83 -10.34
CA SER A 118 20.61 20.12 -10.48
C SER A 118 22.03 20.01 -11.09
N PRO A 119 22.93 19.11 -10.62
CA PRO A 119 24.27 19.02 -11.21
C PRO A 119 24.25 18.47 -12.64
N LEU A 120 23.33 17.57 -12.98
CA LEU A 120 23.19 17.05 -14.35
C LEU A 120 22.75 18.14 -15.32
N ILE A 121 21.79 18.97 -14.91
CA ILE A 121 21.33 20.12 -15.69
C ILE A 121 22.47 21.13 -15.86
N ALA A 122 23.20 21.46 -14.78
CA ALA A 122 24.32 22.39 -14.84
C ALA A 122 25.44 21.90 -15.77
N ALA A 123 25.81 20.62 -15.68
CA ALA A 123 26.81 20.00 -16.56
C ALA A 123 26.37 20.03 -18.04
N PHE A 124 25.09 19.74 -18.31
CA PHE A 124 24.55 19.78 -19.66
C PHE A 124 24.57 21.20 -20.26
N VAL A 125 24.17 22.21 -19.49
CA VAL A 125 24.24 23.63 -19.91
C VAL A 125 25.68 24.04 -20.18
N PHE A 126 26.62 23.64 -19.31
CA PHE A 126 28.04 23.94 -19.50
C PHE A 126 28.58 23.32 -20.81
N LEU A 127 28.22 22.07 -21.12
CA LEU A 127 28.59 21.42 -22.37
C LEU A 127 28.06 22.17 -23.59
N ILE A 128 26.79 22.59 -23.59
CA ILE A 128 26.22 23.38 -24.70
C ILE A 128 27.04 24.66 -24.92
N ILE A 129 27.34 25.40 -23.84
CA ILE A 129 28.12 26.64 -23.93
C ILE A 129 29.53 26.38 -24.47
N ALA A 130 30.15 25.26 -24.09
CA ALA A 130 31.50 24.90 -24.54
C ALA A 130 31.56 24.47 -26.02
N PHE A 131 30.49 23.90 -26.58
CA PHE A 131 30.44 23.44 -27.97
C PHE A 131 29.86 24.48 -28.95
N VAL A 132 29.14 25.49 -28.46
CA VAL A 132 28.59 26.59 -29.29
C VAL A 132 29.56 27.79 -29.36
N ARG A 133 30.62 27.78 -28.55
CA ARG A 133 31.76 28.71 -28.64
C ARG A 133 32.83 28.18 -29.59
#